data_AF-A0A814KIT7-F1
#
_entry.id   AF-A0A814KIT7-F1
#
_cell.length_a   1.000
_cell.length_b   1.000
_cell.length_c   1.000
_cell.angle_alpha   90.00
_cell.angle_beta   90.00
_cell.angle_gamma   90.00
#
_symmetry.space_group_name_H-M   'P 1'
#
loop_
_entity.id
_entity.type
_entity.pdbx_description
1 polymer ?
#
loop_
_entity_poly.entity_id
_entity_poly.type
_entity_poly.pdbx_seq_one_letter_code
_entity_poly.pdbx_strand_id
1 'polypeptide(L)'
;MKLYKARDSWIVTNDESSLWFNRRSLSIYTKQEPITDQFLSSSAWDAVFVNDIYGYIGQVQIVKDGLNWLIFIKNQQLVCEMSNGHQIYRIMEILIQPFDNFDEESDVKTNPSSNNKYELKCIEELRLWYQETQCFYYSSTYDLTNSMERSYNYDNNIPLWKRADDRFFWNRQMLSKLINQAEKENLDTRWIQPIIMGYLNECHFQVDEQTDVQLIVISRRNSHRAGVRMHCRGIDEDGNVANYVETEQILWTGNNIMSFIMMRGSVPIYWSQPGIKYRPPPKIDRKFIE
;
A
#
# COMPACT_ATOMS: atom_id res chain seq x y z
N MET A 1 2.65 -5.39 16.05
CA MET A 1 1.98 -6.69 15.76
C MET A 1 3.07 -7.74 15.65
N LYS A 2 2.75 -9.02 15.86
CA LYS A 2 3.76 -10.09 15.82
C LYS A 2 3.45 -11.08 14.70
N LEU A 3 4.48 -11.52 13.98
CA LEU A 3 4.40 -12.52 12.92
C LEU A 3 4.98 -13.85 13.40
N TYR A 4 4.24 -14.93 13.18
CA TYR A 4 4.64 -16.30 13.51
C TYR A 4 4.54 -17.20 12.27
N LYS A 5 5.43 -18.19 12.20
CA LYS A 5 5.40 -19.30 11.23
C LYS A 5 4.99 -20.57 11.97
N ALA A 6 3.83 -21.12 11.64
CA ALA A 6 3.41 -22.46 12.02
C ALA A 6 3.68 -23.45 10.87
N ARG A 7 3.52 -24.75 11.11
CA ARG A 7 3.72 -25.80 10.10
C ARG A 7 3.02 -25.51 8.76
N ASP A 8 1.74 -25.17 8.83
CA ASP A 8 0.87 -24.99 7.66
C ASP A 8 0.30 -23.58 7.54
N SER A 9 0.77 -22.61 8.34
CA SER A 9 0.19 -21.27 8.35
C SER A 9 1.18 -20.18 8.73
N TRP A 10 1.03 -19.01 8.14
CA TRP A 10 1.53 -17.77 8.73
C TRP A 10 0.44 -17.17 9.60
N ILE A 11 0.83 -16.61 10.74
CA ILE A 11 -0.10 -16.04 11.72
C ILE A 11 0.41 -14.66 12.10
N VAL A 12 -0.41 -13.64 11.88
CA VAL A 12 -0.18 -12.30 12.39
C VAL A 12 -1.11 -12.06 13.56
N THR A 13 -0.60 -11.63 14.69
CA THR A 13 -1.40 -11.31 15.87
C THR A 13 -1.22 -9.86 16.31
N ASN A 14 -2.31 -9.27 16.78
CA ASN A 14 -2.31 -8.08 17.61
C ASN A 14 -3.05 -8.39 18.92
N ASP A 15 -3.16 -7.42 19.82
CA ASP A 15 -3.76 -7.62 21.14
C ASP A 15 -5.28 -7.90 21.10
N GLU A 16 -5.91 -7.77 19.93
CA GLU A 16 -7.37 -7.84 19.77
C GLU A 16 -7.84 -8.96 18.82
N SER A 17 -6.97 -9.45 17.93
CA SER A 17 -7.34 -10.34 16.83
C SER A 17 -6.11 -10.99 16.18
N SER A 18 -6.35 -11.99 15.34
CA SER A 18 -5.31 -12.60 14.53
C SER A 18 -5.75 -12.80 13.09
N LEU A 19 -4.80 -12.63 12.18
CA LEU A 19 -4.91 -12.87 10.74
C LEU A 19 -4.10 -14.12 10.38
N TRP A 20 -4.76 -15.09 9.77
CA TRP A 20 -4.20 -16.39 9.46
C TRP A 20 -4.11 -16.57 7.96
N PHE A 21 -2.98 -17.10 7.51
CA PHE A 21 -2.69 -17.41 6.12
C PHE A 21 -2.40 -18.91 6.03
N ASN A 22 -3.38 -19.71 5.58
CA ASN A 22 -3.20 -21.15 5.43
C ASN A 22 -2.43 -21.48 4.15
N ARG A 23 -1.24 -22.07 4.29
CA ARG A 23 -0.33 -22.36 3.17
C ARG A 23 -0.77 -23.55 2.31
N ARG A 24 -1.66 -24.42 2.81
CA ARG A 24 -2.21 -25.56 2.06
C ARG A 24 -3.39 -25.17 1.18
N SER A 25 -4.34 -24.42 1.73
CA SER A 25 -5.53 -23.97 1.02
C SER A 25 -5.37 -22.62 0.34
N LEU A 26 -4.27 -21.90 0.63
CA LEU A 26 -4.03 -20.52 0.21
C LEU A 26 -5.16 -19.55 0.60
N SER A 27 -5.84 -19.87 1.70
CA SER A 27 -6.94 -19.09 2.24
C SER A 27 -6.45 -18.15 3.35
N ILE A 28 -7.10 -17.00 3.43
CA ILE A 28 -6.86 -15.97 4.45
C ILE A 28 -8.11 -15.88 5.32
N TYR A 29 -7.99 -15.76 6.63
CA TYR A 29 -9.13 -15.58 7.54
C TYR A 29 -8.72 -14.90 8.84
N THR A 30 -9.67 -14.28 9.54
CA THR A 30 -9.44 -13.60 10.83
C THR A 30 -10.08 -14.37 11.99
N LYS A 31 -9.48 -14.28 13.17
CA LYS A 31 -10.08 -14.73 14.44
C LYS A 31 -10.09 -13.58 15.44
N GLN A 32 -11.20 -13.38 16.15
CA GLN A 32 -11.40 -12.27 17.09
C GLN A 32 -10.91 -12.56 18.51
N GLU A 33 -10.31 -13.72 18.76
CA GLU A 33 -9.74 -14.03 20.07
C GLU A 33 -8.25 -13.66 20.08
N PRO A 34 -7.79 -12.88 21.10
CA PRO A 34 -6.39 -12.57 21.25
C PRO A 34 -5.63 -13.87 21.56
N ILE A 35 -4.70 -14.21 20.68
CA ILE A 35 -3.92 -15.43 20.84
C ILE A 35 -2.64 -15.07 21.56
N THR A 36 -2.50 -15.52 22.80
CA THR A 36 -1.29 -15.29 23.58
C THR A 36 -0.12 -16.09 23.02
N ASP A 37 1.10 -15.57 23.19
CA ASP A 37 2.34 -16.25 22.81
C ASP A 37 2.39 -17.68 23.39
N GLN A 38 1.88 -17.84 24.61
CA GLN A 38 1.81 -19.13 25.30
C GLN A 38 0.83 -20.10 24.63
N PHE A 39 -0.30 -19.63 24.10
CA PHE A 39 -1.24 -20.48 23.35
C PHE A 39 -0.66 -20.91 21.99
N LEU A 40 -0.01 -20.01 21.26
CA LEU A 40 0.63 -20.30 19.97
C LEU A 40 1.76 -21.33 20.08
N SER A 41 2.47 -21.33 21.22
CA SER A 41 3.59 -22.23 21.51
C SER A 41 3.18 -23.54 22.19
N SER A 42 2.03 -23.59 22.89
CA SER A 42 1.59 -24.78 23.64
C SER A 42 0.47 -25.58 22.99
N SER A 43 -0.24 -25.03 22.00
CA SER A 43 -1.36 -25.71 21.34
C SER A 43 -1.10 -25.94 19.85
N ALA A 44 -1.19 -27.21 19.43
CA ALA A 44 -1.39 -27.79 18.09
C ALA A 44 -0.56 -27.33 16.86
N TRP A 45 0.13 -26.19 16.89
CA TRP A 45 0.68 -25.54 15.69
C TRP A 45 2.19 -25.31 15.71
N ASP A 46 2.85 -25.50 16.86
CA ASP A 46 4.29 -25.26 17.09
C ASP A 46 4.77 -23.96 16.43
N ALA A 47 4.03 -22.87 16.63
CA ALA A 47 4.27 -21.62 15.92
C ALA A 47 5.53 -20.92 16.44
N VAL A 48 6.45 -20.62 15.53
CA VAL A 48 7.72 -19.97 15.83
C VAL A 48 7.61 -18.48 15.54
N PHE A 49 8.02 -17.63 16.49
CA PHE A 49 8.10 -16.19 16.29
C PHE A 49 9.13 -15.85 15.19
N VAL A 50 8.75 -14.97 14.27
CA VAL A 50 9.57 -14.60 13.10
C VAL A 50 10.02 -13.15 13.18
N ASN A 51 9.09 -12.21 13.38
CA ASN A 51 9.41 -10.79 13.45
C ASN A 51 8.29 -9.97 14.08
N ASP A 52 8.65 -8.78 14.56
CA ASP A 52 7.69 -7.71 14.81
C ASP A 52 7.36 -7.00 13.48
N ILE A 53 6.08 -6.72 13.27
CA ILE A 53 5.59 -6.02 12.08
C ILE A 53 4.61 -4.92 12.45
N TYR A 54 4.48 -3.94 11.55
CA TYR A 54 3.62 -2.77 11.71
C TYR A 54 2.34 -2.81 10.87
N GLY A 55 2.24 -3.75 9.92
CA GLY A 55 1.05 -3.91 9.09
C GLY A 55 1.22 -4.95 7.99
N TYR A 56 0.11 -5.30 7.36
CA TYR A 56 0.06 -6.18 6.19
C TYR A 56 -0.20 -5.34 4.93
N ILE A 57 0.70 -5.43 3.95
CA ILE A 57 0.57 -4.69 2.68
C ILE A 57 -0.37 -5.44 1.73
N GLY A 58 -0.22 -6.76 1.65
CA GLY A 58 -1.05 -7.61 0.79
C GLY A 58 -0.31 -8.84 0.25
N GLN A 59 -0.98 -9.56 -0.64
CA GLN A 59 -0.45 -10.72 -1.36
C GLN A 59 -0.08 -10.33 -2.80
N VAL A 60 1.03 -10.85 -3.32
CA VAL A 60 1.42 -10.68 -4.73
C VAL A 60 1.83 -12.01 -5.35
N GLN A 61 1.53 -12.16 -6.64
CA GLN A 61 2.09 -13.18 -7.50
C GLN A 61 2.82 -12.46 -8.64
N ILE A 62 4.14 -12.64 -8.73
CA ILE A 62 4.95 -11.87 -9.69
C ILE A 62 4.95 -12.54 -11.06
N VAL A 63 5.09 -13.86 -11.10
CA VAL A 63 5.07 -14.65 -12.32
C VAL A 63 3.71 -15.33 -12.40
N LYS A 64 3.06 -15.29 -13.57
CA LYS A 64 1.80 -16.01 -13.79
C LYS A 64 2.01 -17.49 -13.50
N ASP A 65 1.13 -18.07 -12.69
CA ASP A 65 1.23 -19.46 -12.21
C ASP A 65 2.50 -19.76 -11.39
N GLY A 66 3.17 -18.71 -10.88
CA GLY A 66 4.31 -18.76 -9.96
C GLY A 66 3.89 -18.69 -8.49
N LEU A 67 4.86 -18.39 -7.62
CA LEU A 67 4.64 -18.39 -6.18
C LEU A 67 3.81 -17.20 -5.70
N ASN A 68 3.04 -17.43 -4.64
CA ASN A 68 2.36 -16.39 -3.90
C ASN A 68 3.25 -15.89 -2.77
N TRP A 69 3.33 -14.57 -2.62
CA TRP A 69 4.15 -13.91 -1.61
C TRP A 69 3.29 -13.02 -0.73
N LEU A 70 3.56 -13.03 0.57
CA LEU A 70 2.98 -12.14 1.56
C LEU A 70 3.94 -10.99 1.83
N ILE A 71 3.43 -9.77 1.84
CA ILE A 71 4.22 -8.56 2.09
C ILE A 71 3.74 -7.89 3.38
N PHE A 72 4.68 -7.65 4.28
CA PHE A 72 4.46 -7.01 5.58
C PHE A 72 5.33 -5.77 5.74
N ILE A 73 4.88 -4.83 6.57
CA ILE A 73 5.65 -3.64 6.96
C ILE A 73 6.57 -4.04 8.11
N LYS A 74 7.87 -4.10 7.86
CA LYS A 74 8.87 -4.47 8.86
C LYS A 74 9.37 -3.27 9.65
N ASN A 75 9.54 -2.14 8.98
CA ASN A 75 9.97 -0.90 9.62
C ASN A 75 9.21 0.28 9.04
N GLN A 76 8.90 1.23 9.91
CA GLN A 76 8.20 2.47 9.57
C GLN A 76 8.83 3.66 10.30
N GLN A 77 8.62 4.85 9.77
CA GLN A 77 9.02 6.10 10.41
C GLN A 77 7.80 7.02 10.53
N LEU A 78 7.58 7.58 11.72
CA LEU A 78 6.62 8.68 11.89
C LEU A 78 7.13 9.91 11.13
N VAL A 79 6.33 10.42 10.20
CA VAL A 79 6.69 11.58 9.36
C VAL A 79 5.88 12.82 9.70
N CYS A 80 4.65 12.63 10.16
CA CYS A 80 3.77 13.72 10.51
C CYS A 80 2.83 13.28 11.62
N GLU A 81 2.67 14.15 12.62
CA GLU A 81 1.60 14.08 13.59
C GLU A 81 0.68 15.28 13.36
N MET A 82 -0.46 15.04 12.72
CA MET A 82 -1.43 16.09 12.43
C MET A 82 -1.93 16.73 13.74
N SER A 83 -2.27 18.02 13.71
CA SER A 83 -2.75 18.76 14.91
C SER A 83 -3.96 18.14 15.62
N ASN A 84 -4.71 17.24 14.96
CA ASN A 84 -5.81 16.48 15.54
C ASN A 84 -5.41 15.07 16.06
N GLY A 85 -4.11 14.78 16.17
CA GLY A 85 -3.55 13.55 16.72
C GLY A 85 -3.39 12.39 15.74
N HIS A 86 -3.73 12.57 14.46
CA HIS A 86 -3.50 11.52 13.47
C HIS A 86 -2.01 11.38 13.15
N GLN A 87 -1.50 10.17 13.31
CA GLN A 87 -0.12 9.84 12.99
C GLN A 87 -0.01 9.26 11.59
N ILE A 88 0.96 9.74 10.83
CA ILE A 88 1.23 9.33 9.46
C ILE A 88 2.63 8.76 9.37
N TYR A 89 2.70 7.55 8.83
CA TYR A 89 3.91 6.75 8.79
C TYR A 89 4.39 6.55 7.37
N ARG A 90 5.70 6.61 7.19
CA ARG A 90 6.41 6.21 5.98
C ARG A 90 6.93 4.80 6.13
N ILE A 91 6.71 3.97 5.11
CA ILE A 91 7.22 2.60 5.07
C ILE A 91 8.71 2.66 4.71
N MET A 92 9.55 2.16 5.63
CA MET A 92 11.01 2.19 5.49
C MET A 92 11.57 0.84 5.05
N GLU A 93 11.01 -0.25 5.55
CA GLU A 93 11.41 -1.60 5.18
C GLU A 93 10.19 -2.52 5.12
N ILE A 94 10.17 -3.41 4.13
CA ILE A 94 9.18 -4.48 4.02
C ILE A 94 9.82 -5.85 4.30
N LEU A 95 9.01 -6.77 4.82
CA LEU A 95 9.32 -8.18 4.96
C LEU A 95 8.45 -8.95 3.97
N ILE A 96 9.09 -9.73 3.11
CA ILE A 96 8.39 -10.58 2.13
C ILE A 96 8.60 -12.04 2.54
N GLN A 97 7.53 -12.83 2.53
CA GLN A 97 7.55 -14.26 2.88
C GLN A 97 6.77 -15.07 1.87
N PRO A 98 7.22 -16.30 1.52
CA PRO A 98 6.45 -17.17 0.64
C PRO A 98 5.15 -17.59 1.33
N PHE A 99 4.03 -17.41 0.64
CA PHE A 99 2.74 -17.92 1.10
C PHE A 99 2.63 -19.42 0.84
N ASP A 100 3.10 -19.87 -0.31
CA ASP A 100 3.07 -21.29 -0.65
C ASP A 100 3.98 -22.10 0.30
N ASN A 101 3.83 -23.43 0.28
CA ASN A 101 4.77 -24.36 0.93
C ASN A 101 6.10 -24.44 0.16
N PHE A 102 6.76 -23.29 0.02
CA PHE A 102 8.10 -23.13 -0.51
C PHE A 102 9.05 -22.83 0.64
N ASP A 103 10.06 -23.67 0.83
CA ASP A 103 11.17 -23.41 1.74
C ASP A 103 12.40 -23.08 0.89
N GLU A 104 12.76 -21.79 0.84
CA GLU A 104 13.75 -21.24 -0.08
C GLU A 104 15.08 -22.00 -0.06
N GLU A 105 15.58 -22.37 1.13
CA GLU A 105 16.87 -23.05 1.25
C GLU A 105 16.87 -24.50 0.72
N SER A 106 15.77 -25.23 0.89
CA SER A 106 15.67 -26.62 0.41
C SER A 106 15.25 -26.68 -1.06
N ASP A 107 14.28 -25.86 -1.47
CA ASP A 107 13.67 -25.96 -2.79
C ASP A 107 14.52 -25.33 -3.89
N VAL A 108 15.29 -24.28 -3.58
CA VAL A 108 16.29 -23.74 -4.51
C VAL A 108 17.42 -24.74 -4.77
N LYS A 109 17.77 -25.58 -3.79
CA LYS A 109 18.80 -26.62 -3.95
C LYS A 109 18.29 -27.85 -4.69
N THR A 110 17.04 -28.26 -4.46
CA THR A 110 16.49 -29.51 -5.02
C THR A 110 15.85 -29.33 -6.40
N ASN A 111 15.29 -28.16 -6.71
CA ASN A 111 14.66 -27.86 -8.01
C ASN A 111 14.89 -26.39 -8.45
N PRO A 112 16.11 -26.04 -8.92
CA PRO A 112 16.41 -24.71 -9.44
C PRO A 112 15.79 -24.52 -10.84
N SER A 113 14.47 -24.33 -10.90
CA SER A 113 13.84 -23.87 -12.15
C SER A 113 14.31 -22.44 -12.46
N SER A 114 14.48 -22.10 -13.75
CA SER A 114 14.84 -20.74 -14.17
C SER A 114 13.82 -19.70 -13.70
N ASN A 115 12.55 -20.10 -13.59
CA ASN A 115 11.45 -19.28 -13.11
C ASN A 115 11.59 -18.92 -11.63
N ASN A 116 11.95 -19.88 -10.76
CA ASN A 116 12.15 -19.62 -9.32
C ASN A 116 13.28 -18.60 -9.10
N LYS A 117 14.38 -18.72 -9.86
CA LYS A 117 15.50 -17.77 -9.78
C LYS A 117 15.12 -16.36 -10.24
N TYR A 118 14.32 -16.24 -11.30
CA TYR A 118 13.84 -14.95 -11.77
C TYR A 118 12.86 -14.31 -10.78
N GLU A 119 11.98 -15.11 -10.21
CA GLU A 119 11.01 -14.67 -9.21
C GLU A 119 11.69 -14.14 -7.94
N LEU A 120 12.68 -14.87 -7.40
CA LEU A 120 13.47 -14.41 -6.25
C LEU A 120 14.19 -13.09 -6.52
N LYS A 121 14.72 -12.90 -7.74
CA LYS A 121 15.30 -11.61 -8.13
C LYS A 121 14.25 -10.49 -8.10
N CYS A 122 13.07 -10.72 -8.64
CA CYS A 122 12.01 -9.71 -8.63
C CYS A 122 11.56 -9.35 -7.21
N ILE A 123 11.53 -10.33 -6.30
CA ILE A 123 11.24 -10.11 -4.88
C ILE A 123 12.30 -9.22 -4.23
N GLU A 124 13.58 -9.48 -4.52
CA GLU A 124 14.67 -8.66 -4.00
C GLU A 124 14.63 -7.24 -4.56
N GLU A 125 14.37 -7.06 -5.87
CA GLU A 125 14.18 -5.74 -6.49
C GLU A 125 12.99 -4.99 -5.89
N LEU A 126 11.89 -5.68 -5.59
CA LEU A 126 10.73 -5.08 -4.92
C LEU A 126 11.12 -4.60 -3.52
N ARG A 127 11.87 -5.41 -2.77
CA ARG A 127 12.37 -5.05 -1.44
C ARG A 127 13.26 -3.81 -1.49
N LEU A 128 14.23 -3.78 -2.41
CA LEU A 128 15.11 -2.64 -2.62
C LEU A 128 14.33 -1.39 -3.04
N TRP A 129 13.35 -1.53 -3.92
CA TRP A 129 12.52 -0.41 -4.36
C TRP A 129 11.80 0.29 -3.20
N TYR A 130 11.21 -0.46 -2.26
CA TYR A 130 10.60 0.13 -1.05
C TYR A 130 11.65 0.85 -0.19
N GLN A 131 12.81 0.23 0.02
CA GLN A 131 13.88 0.77 0.88
C GLN A 131 14.53 2.03 0.31
N GLU A 132 14.74 2.07 -1.00
CA GLU A 132 15.44 3.17 -1.68
C GLU A 132 14.52 4.34 -1.99
N THR A 133 13.28 4.08 -2.45
CA THR A 133 12.38 5.16 -2.85
C THR A 133 11.64 5.80 -1.69
N GLN A 134 11.34 5.02 -0.63
CA GLN A 134 10.66 5.47 0.58
C GLN A 134 9.44 6.36 0.30
N CYS A 135 8.68 6.02 -0.75
CA CYS A 135 7.60 6.86 -1.27
C CYS A 135 6.21 6.35 -0.87
N PHE A 136 6.14 5.40 0.06
CA PHE A 136 4.90 4.79 0.53
C PHE A 136 4.53 5.26 1.92
N TYR A 137 3.27 5.67 2.09
CA TYR A 137 2.77 6.24 3.34
C TYR A 137 1.41 5.66 3.70
N TYR A 138 1.14 5.56 5.00
CA TYR A 138 -0.15 5.13 5.53
C TYR A 138 -0.45 5.79 6.88
N SER A 139 -1.72 5.76 7.26
CA SER A 139 -2.16 6.11 8.61
C SER A 139 -3.27 5.14 9.01
N SER A 140 -3.25 4.68 10.25
CA SER A 140 -4.26 3.75 10.77
C SER A 140 -5.56 4.46 11.16
N THR A 141 -5.58 5.79 11.21
CA THR A 141 -6.73 6.59 11.66
C THR A 141 -7.16 7.66 10.65
N TYR A 142 -6.26 8.11 9.78
CA TYR A 142 -6.56 9.11 8.75
C TYR A 142 -6.54 8.51 7.34
N ASP A 143 -7.50 8.91 6.50
CA ASP A 143 -7.54 8.47 5.11
C ASP A 143 -6.68 9.36 4.21
N LEU A 144 -5.45 8.90 3.92
CA LEU A 144 -4.53 9.61 3.03
C LEU A 144 -4.94 9.59 1.56
N THR A 145 -5.86 8.72 1.16
CA THR A 145 -6.27 8.60 -0.25
C THR A 145 -7.20 9.74 -0.68
N ASN A 146 -7.93 10.33 0.28
CA ASN A 146 -8.87 11.41 0.05
C ASN A 146 -8.37 12.76 0.53
N SER A 147 -8.76 13.83 -0.15
CA SER A 147 -8.47 15.17 0.35
C SER A 147 -9.29 15.47 1.59
N MET A 148 -8.87 16.48 2.36
CA MET A 148 -9.65 17.00 3.48
C MET A 148 -11.08 17.37 3.04
N GLU A 149 -11.22 18.01 1.88
CA GLU A 149 -12.51 18.36 1.31
C GLU A 149 -13.37 17.13 1.01
N ARG A 150 -12.82 16.10 0.36
CA ARG A 150 -13.55 14.85 0.10
C ARG A 150 -13.89 14.13 1.39
N SER A 151 -12.97 14.14 2.36
CA SER A 151 -13.12 13.48 3.64
C SER A 151 -14.16 14.12 4.55
N TYR A 152 -14.48 15.40 4.35
CA TYR A 152 -15.42 16.13 5.20
C TYR A 152 -16.82 15.50 5.24
N ASN A 153 -17.26 14.90 4.13
CA ASN A 153 -18.61 14.32 4.02
C ASN A 153 -18.67 12.83 4.42
N TYR A 154 -17.55 12.20 4.80
CA TYR A 154 -17.57 10.77 5.15
C TYR A 154 -18.00 10.53 6.59
N ASP A 155 -18.80 9.48 6.76
CA ASP A 155 -19.08 8.93 8.08
C ASP A 155 -17.82 8.24 8.63
N ASN A 156 -17.35 8.71 9.78
CA ASN A 156 -16.18 8.16 10.47
C ASN A 156 -16.40 6.74 11.03
N ASN A 157 -17.66 6.26 11.06
CA ASN A 157 -17.96 4.87 11.42
C ASN A 157 -17.64 3.89 10.27
N ILE A 158 -17.43 4.38 9.05
CA ILE A 158 -17.09 3.55 7.90
C ILE A 158 -15.57 3.26 7.94
N PRO A 159 -15.15 1.98 7.81
CA PRO A 159 -13.72 1.62 7.76
C PRO A 159 -12.95 2.35 6.66
N LEU A 160 -11.67 2.67 6.92
CA LEU A 160 -10.79 3.43 6.02
C LEU A 160 -10.81 2.91 4.57
N TRP A 161 -10.71 1.60 4.39
CA TRP A 161 -10.62 0.99 3.06
C TRP A 161 -11.90 1.11 2.23
N LYS A 162 -13.07 1.28 2.86
CA LYS A 162 -14.35 1.48 2.15
C LYS A 162 -14.55 2.91 1.69
N ARG A 163 -13.99 3.87 2.43
CA ARG A 163 -14.03 5.30 2.06
C ARG A 163 -12.88 5.71 1.15
N ALA A 164 -11.83 4.89 1.08
CA ALA A 164 -10.64 5.19 0.31
C ALA A 164 -10.93 5.46 -1.17
N ASP A 165 -10.27 6.47 -1.72
CA ASP A 165 -10.26 6.75 -3.15
C ASP A 165 -9.43 5.68 -3.86
N ASP A 166 -10.10 4.85 -4.65
CA ASP A 166 -9.48 3.76 -5.42
C ASP A 166 -8.31 4.25 -6.28
N ARG A 167 -8.31 5.51 -6.74
CA ARG A 167 -7.22 6.09 -7.52
C ARG A 167 -5.91 6.12 -6.75
N PHE A 168 -5.96 6.27 -5.43
CA PHE A 168 -4.77 6.45 -4.60
C PHE A 168 -4.52 5.27 -3.65
N PHE A 169 -5.35 4.23 -3.69
CA PHE A 169 -5.20 3.01 -2.89
C PHE A 169 -4.24 2.01 -3.58
N TRP A 170 -2.93 2.18 -3.39
CA TRP A 170 -1.90 1.47 -4.16
C TRP A 170 -1.86 -0.04 -3.97
N ASN A 171 -2.12 -0.50 -2.75
CA ASN A 171 -2.10 -1.91 -2.39
C ASN A 171 -3.48 -2.58 -2.48
N ARG A 172 -4.50 -1.91 -3.04
CA ARG A 172 -5.86 -2.43 -3.12
C ARG A 172 -5.93 -3.80 -3.79
N GLN A 173 -5.23 -3.98 -4.91
CA GLN A 173 -5.22 -5.25 -5.62
C GLN A 173 -4.49 -6.36 -4.86
N MET A 174 -3.44 -6.02 -4.11
CA MET A 174 -2.74 -6.96 -3.24
C MET A 174 -3.63 -7.43 -2.08
N LEU A 175 -4.60 -6.60 -1.67
CA LEU A 175 -5.59 -6.89 -0.63
C LEU A 175 -6.90 -7.47 -1.18
N SER A 176 -7.02 -7.69 -2.48
CA SER A 176 -8.28 -8.07 -3.14
C SER A 176 -8.95 -9.30 -2.52
N LYS A 177 -8.18 -10.35 -2.17
CA LYS A 177 -8.72 -11.54 -1.49
C LYS A 177 -9.35 -11.19 -0.13
N LEU A 178 -8.64 -10.42 0.68
CA LEU A 178 -9.09 -10.01 2.01
C LEU A 178 -10.31 -9.08 1.93
N ILE A 179 -10.31 -8.13 0.98
CA ILE A 179 -11.44 -7.23 0.70
C ILE A 179 -12.67 -8.04 0.29
N ASN A 180 -12.53 -8.94 -0.70
CA ASN A 180 -13.65 -9.76 -1.19
C ASN A 180 -14.23 -10.65 -0.09
N GLN A 181 -13.39 -11.15 0.81
CA GLN A 181 -13.87 -11.92 1.96
C GLN A 181 -14.56 -11.01 2.98
N ALA A 182 -13.98 -9.85 3.31
CA ALA A 182 -14.60 -8.88 4.22
C ALA A 182 -15.99 -8.43 3.77
N GLU A 183 -16.21 -8.25 2.47
CA GLU A 183 -17.52 -7.94 1.90
C GLU A 183 -18.53 -9.09 2.03
N LYS A 184 -18.07 -10.34 2.00
CA LYS A 184 -18.93 -11.53 2.05
C LYS A 184 -19.22 -12.03 3.47
N GLU A 185 -18.23 -11.93 4.38
CA GLU A 185 -18.20 -12.71 5.62
C GLU A 185 -18.08 -11.86 6.90
N ASN A 186 -18.31 -10.54 6.84
CA ASN A 186 -18.19 -9.63 8.00
C ASN A 186 -16.90 -9.84 8.81
N LEU A 187 -15.79 -10.08 8.10
CA LEU A 187 -14.46 -10.25 8.70
C LEU A 187 -13.99 -8.96 9.35
N ASP A 188 -13.06 -9.11 10.27
CA ASP A 188 -12.37 -7.98 10.87
C ASP A 188 -11.57 -7.22 9.81
N THR A 189 -12.00 -6.00 9.53
CA THR A 189 -11.41 -5.18 8.46
C THR A 189 -10.22 -4.34 8.91
N ARG A 190 -9.81 -4.42 10.19
CA ARG A 190 -8.66 -3.66 10.72
C ARG A 190 -7.34 -4.02 10.02
N TRP A 191 -7.29 -5.19 9.39
CA TRP A 191 -6.15 -5.66 8.61
C TRP A 191 -6.04 -5.06 7.20
N ILE A 192 -7.09 -4.38 6.72
CA ILE A 192 -7.11 -3.74 5.40
C ILE A 192 -6.65 -2.30 5.55
N GLN A 193 -5.35 -2.08 5.37
CA GLN A 193 -4.72 -0.76 5.50
C GLN A 193 -4.46 -0.13 4.12
N PRO A 194 -5.12 1.00 3.77
CA PRO A 194 -4.78 1.76 2.59
C PRO A 194 -3.38 2.38 2.68
N ILE A 195 -2.62 2.23 1.59
CA ILE A 195 -1.29 2.82 1.40
C ILE A 195 -1.33 3.71 0.16
N ILE A 196 -0.78 4.91 0.27
CA ILE A 196 -0.55 5.82 -0.87
C ILE A 196 0.91 5.75 -1.32
N MET A 197 1.15 6.00 -2.61
CA MET A 197 2.48 6.34 -3.14
C MET A 197 2.56 7.82 -3.44
N GLY A 198 3.67 8.46 -3.07
CA GLY A 198 3.97 9.84 -3.46
C GLY A 198 4.95 10.48 -2.49
N TYR A 199 4.54 11.58 -1.87
CA TYR A 199 5.37 12.34 -0.94
C TYR A 199 4.52 12.89 0.19
N LEU A 200 5.08 12.88 1.40
CA LEU A 200 4.46 13.52 2.55
C LEU A 200 5.52 14.11 3.44
N ASN A 201 5.29 15.34 3.87
CA ASN A 201 6.09 15.98 4.91
C ASN A 201 5.29 17.08 5.60
N GLU A 202 5.74 17.47 6.79
CA GLU A 202 5.20 18.60 7.53
C GLU A 202 6.29 19.63 7.86
N CYS A 203 5.86 20.86 8.11
CA CYS A 203 6.66 21.86 8.77
C CYS A 203 5.81 22.69 9.73
N HIS A 204 6.44 23.10 10.83
CA HIS A 204 5.85 24.00 11.81
C HIS A 204 6.59 25.34 11.74
N PHE A 205 5.85 26.43 11.69
CA PHE A 205 6.41 27.78 11.71
C PHE A 205 5.42 28.79 12.30
N GLN A 206 5.95 29.91 12.74
CA GLN A 206 5.17 31.06 13.21
C GLN A 206 5.06 32.10 12.10
N VAL A 207 3.84 32.60 11.86
CA VAL A 207 3.62 33.74 10.94
C VAL A 207 3.81 35.06 11.69
N ASP A 208 3.35 35.11 12.94
CA ASP A 208 3.54 36.20 13.89
C ASP A 208 3.63 35.63 15.33
N GLU A 209 3.73 36.49 16.34
CA GLU A 209 3.90 36.09 17.74
C GLU A 209 2.74 35.26 18.31
N GLN A 210 1.57 35.23 17.66
CA GLN A 210 0.36 34.56 18.15
C GLN A 210 -0.12 33.43 17.25
N THR A 211 0.44 33.31 16.03
CA THR A 211 -0.06 32.41 14.99
C THR A 211 0.97 31.33 14.66
N ASP A 212 0.87 30.21 15.38
CA ASP A 212 1.53 28.95 15.02
C ASP A 212 0.79 28.27 13.86
N VAL A 213 1.56 27.79 12.89
CA VAL A 213 1.07 27.13 11.68
C VAL A 213 1.75 25.78 11.51
N GLN A 214 0.95 24.73 11.34
CA GLN A 214 1.42 23.45 10.81
C GLN A 214 1.00 23.38 9.33
N LEU A 215 1.99 23.32 8.44
CA LEU A 215 1.81 23.07 7.03
C LEU A 215 2.16 21.62 6.72
N ILE A 216 1.21 20.89 6.16
CA ILE A 216 1.38 19.50 5.71
C ILE A 216 1.25 19.48 4.20
N VAL A 217 2.21 18.89 3.51
CA VAL A 217 2.16 18.70 2.06
C VAL A 217 2.03 17.22 1.77
N ILE A 218 0.90 16.83 1.17
CA ILE A 218 0.61 15.45 0.78
C ILE A 218 0.52 15.39 -0.73
N SER A 219 1.37 14.59 -1.37
CA SER A 219 1.25 14.26 -2.79
C SER A 219 0.92 12.77 -2.94
N ARG A 220 -0.18 12.48 -3.64
CA ARG A 220 -0.65 11.13 -3.93
C ARG A 220 -0.58 10.88 -5.43
N ARG A 221 -0.02 9.75 -5.85
CA ARG A 221 0.04 9.33 -7.26
C ARG A 221 -1.07 8.34 -7.58
N ASN A 222 -1.71 8.47 -8.74
CA ASN A 222 -2.75 7.53 -9.18
C ASN A 222 -2.15 6.15 -9.50
N SER A 223 -2.79 5.08 -9.04
CA SER A 223 -2.43 3.68 -9.26
C SER A 223 -2.88 3.12 -10.61
N HIS A 224 -4.01 3.58 -11.18
CA HIS A 224 -4.63 2.99 -12.37
C HIS A 224 -3.76 3.01 -13.63
N ARG A 225 -3.07 4.13 -13.87
CA ARG A 225 -2.22 4.34 -15.05
C ARG A 225 -0.83 4.83 -14.65
N ALA A 226 -0.27 4.20 -13.63
CA ALA A 226 1.12 4.40 -13.22
C ALA A 226 2.07 3.70 -14.21
N GLY A 227 3.13 4.39 -14.62
CA GLY A 227 4.16 3.78 -15.44
C GLY A 227 5.23 4.76 -15.90
N VAL A 228 6.28 4.24 -16.50
CA VAL A 228 7.41 5.06 -16.95
C VAL A 228 7.00 5.95 -18.13
N ARG A 229 7.61 7.13 -18.20
CA ARG A 229 7.27 8.20 -19.16
C ARG A 229 7.34 7.79 -20.64
N MET A 230 8.12 6.75 -20.96
CA MET A 230 8.24 6.22 -22.33
C MET A 230 7.20 5.15 -22.67
N HIS A 231 6.54 4.57 -21.66
CA HIS A 231 5.55 3.50 -21.85
C HIS A 231 4.11 3.96 -21.56
N CYS A 232 3.91 4.95 -20.69
CA CYS A 232 2.58 5.43 -20.31
C CYS A 232 2.43 6.93 -20.55
N ARG A 233 1.58 7.29 -21.51
CA ARG A 233 1.14 8.66 -21.82
C ARG A 233 -0.33 8.69 -22.20
N GLY A 234 -0.89 9.89 -22.17
CA GLY A 234 -2.27 10.14 -22.53
C GLY A 234 -3.28 9.52 -21.58
N ILE A 235 -4.51 9.43 -22.08
CA ILE A 235 -5.67 8.83 -21.41
C ILE A 235 -5.88 7.38 -21.89
N ASP A 236 -6.53 6.55 -21.09
CA ASP A 236 -7.04 5.24 -21.52
C ASP A 236 -8.54 5.25 -21.83
N GLU A 237 -9.11 4.06 -22.09
CA GLU A 237 -10.54 3.88 -22.38
C GLU A 237 -11.44 4.25 -21.20
N ASP A 238 -10.93 4.08 -19.98
CA ASP A 238 -11.67 4.33 -18.74
C ASP A 238 -11.51 5.78 -18.25
N GLY A 239 -10.80 6.62 -19.02
CA GLY A 239 -10.62 8.03 -18.71
C GLY A 239 -9.45 8.33 -17.76
N ASN A 240 -8.63 7.35 -17.40
CA ASN A 240 -7.49 7.56 -16.51
C ASN A 240 -6.31 8.14 -17.29
N VAL A 241 -5.83 9.31 -16.86
CA VAL A 241 -4.63 9.92 -17.43
C VAL A 241 -3.36 9.36 -16.80
N ALA A 242 -2.34 9.10 -17.62
CA ALA A 242 -1.08 8.58 -17.13
C ALA A 242 -0.39 9.57 -16.18
N ASN A 243 0.21 9.05 -15.11
CA ASN A 243 0.96 9.83 -14.11
C ASN A 243 0.15 10.98 -13.47
N TYR A 244 -1.15 10.76 -13.23
CA TYR A 244 -1.97 11.66 -12.44
C TYR A 244 -1.47 11.72 -10.98
N VAL A 245 -1.39 12.93 -10.42
CA VAL A 245 -0.96 13.23 -9.05
C VAL A 245 -1.84 14.34 -8.50
N GLU A 246 -2.30 14.17 -7.26
CA GLU A 246 -2.89 15.24 -6.46
C GLU A 246 -1.89 15.66 -5.39
N THR A 247 -1.54 16.93 -5.34
CA THR A 247 -0.73 17.54 -4.28
C THR A 247 -1.63 18.46 -3.46
N GLU A 248 -1.86 18.10 -2.22
CA GLU A 248 -2.65 18.84 -1.25
C GLU A 248 -1.73 19.53 -0.24
N GLN A 249 -1.99 20.81 0.00
CA GLN A 249 -1.40 21.60 1.08
C GLN A 249 -2.47 21.80 2.14
N ILE A 250 -2.20 21.32 3.35
CA ILE A 250 -3.07 21.46 4.49
C ILE A 250 -2.41 22.42 5.46
N LEU A 251 -3.09 23.51 5.81
CA LEU A 251 -2.66 24.44 6.84
C LEU A 251 -3.57 24.31 8.05
N TRP A 252 -2.96 24.12 9.21
CA TRP A 252 -3.60 24.20 10.51
C TRP A 252 -3.11 25.45 11.22
N THR A 253 -4.04 26.34 11.60
CA THR A 253 -3.73 27.59 12.29
C THR A 253 -4.72 27.80 13.43
N GLY A 254 -4.32 27.50 14.66
CA GLY A 254 -5.22 27.51 15.81
C GLY A 254 -6.45 26.62 15.58
N ASN A 255 -7.63 27.24 15.40
CA ASN A 255 -8.89 26.53 15.17
C ASN A 255 -9.28 26.42 13.68
N ASN A 256 -8.50 26.99 12.76
CA ASN A 256 -8.81 26.99 11.34
C ASN A 256 -8.00 25.93 10.61
N ILE A 257 -8.66 25.32 9.62
CA ILE A 257 -8.08 24.32 8.73
C ILE A 257 -8.32 24.78 7.31
N MET A 258 -7.27 24.83 6.50
CA MET A 258 -7.36 25.11 5.07
C MET A 258 -6.77 23.94 4.30
N SER A 259 -7.42 23.54 3.22
CA SER A 259 -6.90 22.56 2.27
C SER A 259 -6.90 23.17 0.87
N PHE A 260 -5.77 23.05 0.18
CA PHE A 260 -5.60 23.51 -1.19
C PHE A 260 -5.01 22.38 -2.02
N ILE A 261 -5.71 22.00 -3.09
CA ILE A 261 -5.34 20.86 -3.94
C ILE A 261 -4.88 21.36 -5.31
N MET A 262 -3.73 20.88 -5.75
CA MET A 262 -3.22 21.01 -7.10
C MET A 262 -3.19 19.65 -7.78
N MET A 263 -3.48 19.63 -9.08
CA MET A 263 -3.47 18.40 -9.88
C MET A 263 -2.40 18.49 -10.97
N ARG A 264 -1.76 17.37 -11.25
CA ARG A 264 -0.83 17.21 -12.37
C ARG A 264 -1.07 15.86 -13.04
N GLY A 265 -1.05 15.79 -14.36
CA GLY A 265 -1.18 14.53 -15.09
C GLY A 265 -0.75 14.66 -16.54
N SER A 266 -0.82 13.55 -17.27
CA SER A 266 -0.69 13.59 -18.73
C SER A 266 -1.85 14.36 -19.36
N VAL A 267 -1.59 14.98 -20.51
CA VAL A 267 -2.63 15.62 -21.33
C VAL A 267 -3.71 14.57 -21.67
N PRO A 268 -5.01 14.85 -21.43
CA PRO A 268 -6.11 13.89 -21.54
C PRO A 268 -6.53 13.65 -22.99
N ILE A 269 -5.59 13.20 -23.82
CA ILE A 269 -5.82 12.79 -25.21
C ILE A 269 -5.23 11.40 -25.41
N TYR A 270 -5.65 10.70 -26.46
CA TYR A 270 -5.03 9.43 -26.85
C TYR A 270 -3.74 9.73 -27.61
N TRP A 271 -2.61 9.68 -26.93
CA TRP A 271 -1.31 9.96 -27.54
C TRP A 271 -0.18 9.11 -26.99
N SER A 272 0.77 8.85 -27.88
CA SER A 272 1.98 8.10 -27.61
C SER A 272 3.19 8.90 -28.08
N GLN A 273 4.36 8.55 -27.56
CA GLN A 273 5.63 9.11 -28.03
C GLN A 273 6.62 7.95 -28.27
N PRO A 274 6.34 7.10 -29.28
CA PRO A 274 7.10 5.88 -29.49
C PRO A 274 8.50 6.20 -30.06
N GLY A 275 9.51 5.49 -29.56
CA GLY A 275 10.87 5.53 -30.07
C GLY A 275 11.93 5.81 -29.00
N ILE A 276 13.15 5.37 -29.29
CA ILE A 276 14.33 5.52 -28.40
C ILE A 276 15.14 6.78 -28.77
N LYS A 277 14.71 7.53 -29.79
CA LYS A 277 15.35 8.78 -30.21
C LYS A 277 15.31 9.80 -29.06
N TYR A 278 16.30 10.69 -29.00
CA TYR A 278 16.42 11.72 -27.96
C TYR A 278 15.15 12.57 -27.80
N ARG A 279 14.41 12.83 -28.89
CA ARG A 279 13.09 13.48 -28.89
C ARG A 279 12.19 12.86 -29.96
N PRO A 280 11.48 11.76 -29.68
CA PRO A 280 10.52 11.22 -30.62
C PRO A 280 9.36 12.21 -30.76
N PRO A 281 8.84 12.50 -31.97
CA PRO A 281 7.68 13.36 -32.10
C PRO A 281 6.45 12.70 -31.43
N PRO A 282 5.59 13.46 -30.73
CA PRO A 282 4.34 12.92 -30.21
C PRO A 282 3.42 12.52 -31.36
N LYS A 283 2.71 11.41 -31.19
CA LYS A 283 1.72 10.89 -32.13
C LYS A 283 0.36 10.88 -31.45
N ILE A 284 -0.64 11.45 -32.10
CA ILE A 284 -2.04 11.29 -31.71
C ILE A 284 -2.51 9.94 -32.23
N ASP A 285 -2.96 9.08 -31.32
CA ASP A 285 -3.33 7.69 -31.62
C ASP A 285 -4.77 7.55 -32.09
N ARG A 286 -5.65 8.50 -31.69
CA ARG A 286 -7.05 8.55 -32.13
C ARG A 286 -7.40 9.94 -32.63
N LYS A 287 -8.03 10.00 -33.81
CA LYS A 287 -8.66 11.24 -34.27
C LYS A 287 -9.91 11.50 -33.44
N PHE A 288 -10.20 12.76 -33.14
CA PHE A 288 -11.51 13.14 -32.59
C PHE A 288 -12.57 12.63 -33.56
N ILE A 289 -13.55 11.88 -33.05
CA ILE A 289 -14.74 11.54 -33.82
C ILE A 289 -15.56 12.83 -33.84
N GLU A 290 -15.82 13.36 -35.04
CA GLU A 290 -16.73 14.49 -35.25
C GLU A 290 -18.17 14.13 -34.89
#